data_AF-A0A9E6BPS6-F1
#
_entry.id   AF-A0A9E6BPS6-F1
#
_cell.length_a   1.000
_cell.length_b   1.000
_cell.length_c   1.000
_cell.angle_alpha   90.00
_cell.angle_beta   90.00
_cell.angle_gamma   90.00
#
_symmetry.space_group_name_H-M   'P 1'
#
loop_
_entity.id
_entity.type
_entity.pdbx_description
1 polymer ?
#
loop_
_entity_poly.entity_id
_entity_poly.type
_entity_poly.pdbx_seq_one_letter_code
_entity_poly.pdbx_strand_id
1 'polypeptide(L)'
;MSSRELLTASLIAFCVCELAMAQAGSVQLPQVERFSAVATAGVPDRGNVFLGGVSRAAESRSWFGPFPMGHAVGWERSYSGLSTQIYIHDLRAMDAALLASPIASNEKLADTELKGMARWAWQQLQQRGHFPDSARRARSGVASGRAGKGRTRPTGTPEVDLARGARFFELGSAAEARGNFRLARLYYRMAQKHGSAAAARRLETLNSGKTAQANRQIRASNRSVQKRLR
;
A
#
# COMPACT_ATOMS: atom_id res chain seq x y z
N MET A 1 15.00 -8.23 -80.17
CA MET A 1 14.37 -8.15 -78.83
C MET A 1 13.78 -9.53 -78.54
N SER A 2 14.09 -10.13 -77.39
CA SER A 2 13.80 -11.55 -77.15
C SER A 2 12.45 -11.74 -76.46
N SER A 3 11.72 -12.80 -76.82
CA SER A 3 10.43 -13.14 -76.18
C SER A 3 10.54 -13.41 -74.67
N ARG A 4 11.76 -13.68 -74.18
CA ARG A 4 12.07 -13.80 -72.74
C ARG A 4 11.96 -12.47 -71.98
N GLU A 5 12.21 -11.33 -72.62
CA GLU A 5 12.23 -10.00 -71.97
C GLU A 5 10.81 -9.44 -71.79
N LEU A 6 9.88 -9.78 -72.70
CA LEU A 6 8.46 -9.46 -72.55
C LEU A 6 7.80 -10.24 -71.40
N LEU A 7 8.22 -11.50 -71.18
CA LEU A 7 7.73 -12.32 -70.08
C LEU A 7 8.22 -11.83 -68.72
N THR A 8 9.48 -11.41 -68.58
CA THR A 8 9.98 -10.86 -67.31
C THR A 8 9.36 -9.50 -66.97
N ALA A 9 9.19 -8.61 -67.96
CA ALA A 9 8.48 -7.35 -67.77
C ALA A 9 7.02 -7.55 -67.33
N SER A 10 6.30 -8.49 -67.97
CA SER A 10 4.92 -8.84 -67.61
C SER A 10 4.81 -9.40 -66.19
N LEU A 11 5.72 -10.29 -65.79
CA LEU A 11 5.73 -10.88 -64.44
C LEU A 11 5.96 -9.83 -63.34
N ILE A 12 6.86 -8.86 -63.59
CA ILE A 12 7.14 -7.77 -62.65
C ILE A 12 5.95 -6.81 -62.58
N ALA A 13 5.32 -6.46 -63.70
CA ALA A 13 4.14 -5.61 -63.72
C ALA A 13 2.95 -6.22 -62.94
N PHE A 14 2.73 -7.53 -63.06
CA PHE A 14 1.68 -8.23 -62.31
C PHE A 14 1.96 -8.28 -60.80
N CYS A 15 3.24 -8.23 -60.38
CA CYS A 15 3.65 -8.27 -58.98
C CYS A 15 3.51 -6.93 -58.22
N VAL A 16 3.11 -5.85 -58.91
CA VAL A 16 2.98 -4.49 -58.33
C VAL A 16 1.51 -4.06 -58.12
N CYS A 17 0.54 -4.78 -58.71
CA CYS A 17 -0.88 -4.54 -58.46
C CYS A 17 -1.41 -5.35 -57.27
N GLU A 18 -2.41 -4.78 -56.60
CA GLU A 18 -3.22 -5.38 -55.52
C GLU A 18 -2.48 -5.90 -54.28
N LEU A 19 -2.20 -4.99 -53.33
CA LEU A 19 -2.61 -5.22 -51.93
C LEU A 19 -2.70 -3.92 -51.09
N ALA A 20 -3.25 -2.86 -51.69
CA ALA A 20 -3.63 -1.62 -50.99
C ALA A 20 -4.90 -1.79 -50.14
N MET A 21 -4.97 -2.85 -49.32
CA MET A 21 -6.08 -3.12 -48.41
C MET A 21 -6.09 -2.09 -47.26
N ALA A 22 -6.90 -1.06 -47.44
CA ALA A 22 -7.47 -0.16 -46.42
C ALA A 22 -6.64 0.05 -45.13
N GLN A 23 -6.01 1.22 -45.00
CA GLN A 23 -5.62 1.74 -43.70
C GLN A 23 -6.87 2.06 -42.88
N ALA A 24 -7.44 1.03 -42.24
CA ALA A 24 -8.58 1.13 -41.35
C ALA A 24 -8.17 1.89 -40.07
N GLY A 25 -8.22 3.23 -40.15
CA GLY A 25 -7.98 4.14 -39.04
C GLY A 25 -9.05 3.95 -37.96
N SER A 26 -8.85 2.98 -37.08
CA SER A 26 -9.76 2.66 -35.98
C SER A 26 -9.81 3.83 -35.01
N VAL A 27 -10.87 4.64 -35.09
CA VAL A 27 -11.14 5.71 -34.12
C VAL A 27 -11.48 5.04 -32.79
N GLN A 28 -10.49 4.90 -31.91
CA GLN A 28 -10.67 4.31 -30.58
C GLN A 28 -11.44 5.28 -29.68
N LEU A 29 -12.78 5.19 -29.75
CA LEU A 29 -13.67 5.92 -28.85
C LEU A 29 -13.50 5.41 -27.42
N PRO A 30 -13.46 6.29 -26.40
CA PRO A 30 -13.28 5.89 -25.01
C PRO A 30 -14.51 5.14 -24.48
N GLN A 31 -14.41 3.82 -24.35
CA GLN A 31 -15.44 2.99 -23.72
C GLN A 31 -15.43 3.19 -22.19
N VAL A 32 -16.40 3.94 -21.67
CA VAL A 32 -16.51 4.24 -20.24
C VAL A 32 -17.56 3.33 -19.58
N GLU A 33 -17.12 2.17 -19.09
CA GLU A 33 -17.96 1.34 -18.22
C GLU A 33 -18.30 2.05 -16.91
N ARG A 34 -19.58 2.09 -16.54
CA ARG A 34 -20.07 2.64 -15.27
C ARG A 34 -20.90 1.60 -14.54
N PHE A 35 -20.54 1.32 -13.30
CA PHE A 35 -21.35 0.55 -12.35
C PHE A 35 -21.81 1.49 -11.23
N SER A 36 -23.12 1.52 -10.99
CA SER A 36 -23.74 2.25 -9.89
C SER A 36 -24.89 1.42 -9.33
N ALA A 37 -25.16 1.58 -8.03
CA ALA A 37 -26.32 1.02 -7.36
C ALA A 37 -26.90 2.09 -6.44
N VAL A 38 -28.20 2.33 -6.56
CA VAL A 38 -28.97 3.21 -5.66
C VAL A 38 -29.77 2.30 -4.75
N ALA A 39 -29.36 2.18 -3.49
CA ALA A 39 -29.95 1.28 -2.53
C ALA A 39 -30.01 1.93 -1.14
N THR A 40 -31.10 1.71 -0.42
CA THR A 40 -31.25 2.05 1.00
C THR A 40 -30.95 0.81 1.84
N ALA A 41 -30.21 0.97 2.94
CA ALA A 41 -29.88 -0.13 3.83
C ALA A 41 -29.70 0.36 5.27
N GLY A 42 -30.20 -0.44 6.24
CA GLY A 42 -29.94 -0.21 7.65
C GLY A 42 -28.51 -0.64 8.01
N VAL A 43 -27.68 0.30 8.43
CA VAL A 43 -26.30 0.05 8.89
C VAL A 43 -26.25 0.27 10.41
N PRO A 44 -25.76 -0.69 11.21
CA PRO A 44 -25.54 -0.46 12.64
C PRO A 44 -24.40 0.55 12.87
N ASP A 45 -24.32 1.16 14.05
CA ASP A 45 -23.20 2.07 14.35
C ASP A 45 -21.84 1.36 14.21
N ARG A 46 -20.87 2.06 13.59
CA ARG A 46 -19.56 1.56 13.15
C ARG A 46 -19.62 0.36 12.20
N GLY A 47 -20.81 0.06 11.65
CA GLY A 47 -21.08 -1.06 10.75
C GLY A 47 -20.61 -0.82 9.32
N ASN A 48 -20.55 -1.93 8.58
CA ASN A 48 -20.33 -1.96 7.13
C ASN A 48 -21.43 -2.83 6.50
N VAL A 49 -22.10 -2.32 5.47
CA VAL A 49 -23.07 -3.06 4.66
C VAL A 49 -22.61 -3.08 3.21
N PHE A 50 -22.61 -4.28 2.63
CA PHE A 50 -22.45 -4.47 1.19
C PHE A 50 -23.76 -4.08 0.49
N LEU A 51 -23.69 -3.13 -0.44
CA LEU A 51 -24.85 -2.61 -1.17
C LEU A 51 -25.14 -3.41 -2.46
N GLY A 52 -24.16 -4.15 -2.99
CA GLY A 52 -24.32 -4.96 -4.20
C GLY A 52 -23.06 -4.99 -5.06
N GLY A 53 -23.06 -5.84 -6.08
CA GLY A 53 -21.93 -5.98 -7.01
C GLY A 53 -22.28 -6.81 -8.25
N VAL A 54 -21.39 -6.77 -9.23
CA VAL A 54 -21.48 -7.49 -10.51
C VAL A 54 -20.20 -8.28 -10.77
N SER A 55 -20.34 -9.45 -11.39
CA SER A 55 -19.23 -10.36 -11.74
C SER A 55 -19.34 -10.89 -13.17
N ARG A 56 -18.21 -11.26 -13.77
CA ARG A 56 -18.08 -11.90 -15.10
C ARG A 56 -17.07 -13.08 -15.01
N ALA A 57 -17.03 -14.04 -15.94
CA ALA A 57 -16.06 -15.18 -15.94
C ALA A 57 -15.26 -15.40 -17.27
N ALA A 58 -13.91 -15.63 -17.23
CA ALA A 58 -12.87 -15.73 -18.32
C ALA A 58 -12.05 -17.02 -18.44
N GLU A 59 -11.85 -17.38 -19.71
CA GLU A 59 -10.67 -17.98 -20.36
C GLU A 59 -10.69 -17.63 -21.87
N SER A 60 -9.67 -17.91 -22.68
CA SER A 60 -9.80 -17.90 -24.16
C SER A 60 -8.80 -18.84 -24.84
N ARG A 61 -9.18 -19.46 -25.96
CA ARG A 61 -8.38 -20.44 -26.70
C ARG A 61 -8.70 -20.37 -28.19
N SER A 62 -7.71 -20.03 -29.02
CA SER A 62 -7.82 -20.10 -30.48
C SER A 62 -6.76 -21.01 -31.08
N TRP A 63 -7.09 -21.59 -32.24
CA TRP A 63 -6.29 -22.53 -33.00
C TRP A 63 -6.25 -22.07 -34.45
N PHE A 64 -5.07 -22.07 -35.06
CA PHE A 64 -4.84 -21.73 -36.46
C PHE A 64 -3.76 -22.66 -37.02
N GLY A 65 -3.82 -23.00 -38.30
CA GLY A 65 -2.92 -23.95 -38.94
C GLY A 65 -3.00 -23.91 -40.47
N PRO A 66 -2.29 -24.80 -41.18
CA PRO A 66 -2.20 -24.78 -42.65
C PRO A 66 -3.47 -25.24 -43.37
N PHE A 67 -4.49 -25.70 -42.64
CA PHE A 67 -5.83 -25.98 -43.16
C PHE A 67 -6.78 -24.82 -42.83
N PRO A 68 -7.76 -24.49 -43.68
CA PRO A 68 -8.62 -23.29 -43.54
C PRO A 68 -9.61 -23.31 -42.35
N MET A 69 -9.48 -24.26 -41.42
CA MET A 69 -10.35 -24.45 -40.25
C MET A 69 -9.69 -23.91 -38.98
N GLY A 70 -9.54 -22.58 -38.90
CA GLY A 70 -9.22 -21.91 -37.64
C GLY A 70 -10.45 -21.86 -36.71
N HIS A 71 -10.25 -21.97 -35.40
CA HIS A 71 -11.33 -21.86 -34.41
C HIS A 71 -10.93 -21.00 -33.20
N ALA A 72 -11.90 -20.40 -32.51
CA ALA A 72 -11.67 -19.53 -31.36
C ALA A 72 -12.76 -19.71 -30.28
N VAL A 73 -12.34 -19.60 -29.02
CA VAL A 73 -13.13 -19.77 -27.79
C VAL A 73 -12.79 -18.61 -26.84
N GLY A 74 -13.76 -18.07 -26.09
CA GLY A 74 -13.51 -16.95 -25.17
C GLY A 74 -14.61 -16.69 -24.14
N TRP A 75 -14.21 -16.25 -22.95
CA TRP A 75 -14.99 -15.82 -21.77
C TRP A 75 -14.28 -14.57 -21.13
N GLU A 76 -14.86 -13.81 -20.18
CA GLU A 76 -14.29 -12.58 -19.53
C GLU A 76 -14.39 -12.52 -17.95
N ARG A 77 -13.33 -12.59 -17.10
CA ARG A 77 -13.40 -12.60 -15.59
C ARG A 77 -13.37 -11.16 -15.06
N SER A 78 -14.35 -10.78 -14.25
CA SER A 78 -14.40 -9.45 -13.60
C SER A 78 -15.20 -9.50 -12.28
N TYR A 79 -14.95 -8.53 -11.40
CA TYR A 79 -15.81 -8.24 -10.24
C TYR A 79 -15.75 -6.75 -9.87
N SER A 80 -16.90 -6.16 -9.57
CA SER A 80 -17.07 -4.79 -9.08
C SER A 80 -18.12 -4.79 -7.98
N GLY A 81 -17.85 -4.17 -6.83
CA GLY A 81 -18.74 -4.20 -5.67
C GLY A 81 -18.75 -2.88 -4.91
N LEU A 82 -19.91 -2.57 -4.32
CA LEU A 82 -20.19 -1.36 -3.56
C LEU A 82 -20.48 -1.72 -2.10
N SER A 83 -19.88 -0.99 -1.16
CA SER A 83 -20.11 -1.18 0.28
C SER A 83 -20.02 0.15 1.01
N THR A 84 -20.93 0.38 1.96
CA THR A 84 -20.99 1.60 2.78
C THR A 84 -20.64 1.28 4.22
N GLN A 85 -19.65 1.98 4.75
CA GLN A 85 -19.30 2.00 6.16
C GLN A 85 -19.77 3.33 6.76
N ILE A 86 -20.43 3.27 7.92
CA ILE A 86 -20.92 4.46 8.64
C ILE A 86 -20.23 4.54 10.00
N TYR A 87 -19.89 5.75 10.43
CA TYR A 87 -19.38 6.04 11.77
C TYR A 87 -20.21 7.19 12.35
N ILE A 88 -20.91 6.97 13.47
CA ILE A 88 -21.67 8.04 14.13
C ILE A 88 -20.73 8.80 15.07
N HIS A 89 -20.62 10.11 14.84
CA HIS A 89 -19.79 11.01 15.64
C HIS A 89 -20.62 11.58 16.80
N ASP A 90 -20.29 11.19 18.03
CA ASP A 90 -20.76 11.91 19.23
C ASP A 90 -20.03 13.26 19.31
N LEU A 91 -20.72 14.31 18.85
CA LEU A 91 -20.19 15.67 18.86
C LEU A 91 -19.87 16.18 20.27
N ARG A 92 -20.61 15.74 21.30
CA ARG A 92 -20.46 16.21 22.68
C ARG A 92 -19.27 15.55 23.37
N ALA A 93 -19.06 14.26 23.14
CA ALA A 93 -17.86 13.55 23.60
C ALA A 93 -16.60 14.06 22.88
N MET A 94 -16.68 14.38 21.59
CA MET A 94 -15.56 14.98 20.85
C MET A 94 -15.26 16.42 21.30
N ASP A 95 -16.27 17.26 21.51
CA ASP A 95 -16.09 18.63 22.02
C ASP A 95 -15.46 18.62 23.42
N ALA A 96 -15.96 17.79 24.32
CA ALA A 96 -15.33 17.58 25.64
C ALA A 96 -13.88 17.08 25.53
N ALA A 97 -13.57 16.21 24.56
CA ALA A 97 -12.20 15.74 24.31
C ALA A 97 -11.28 16.80 23.67
N LEU A 98 -11.83 17.72 22.86
CA LEU A 98 -11.10 18.86 22.29
C LEU A 98 -10.80 19.92 23.37
N LEU A 99 -11.77 20.21 24.24
CA LEU A 99 -11.62 21.14 25.37
C LEU A 99 -10.71 20.57 26.48
N ALA A 100 -10.75 19.25 26.72
CA ALA A 100 -9.82 18.58 27.62
C ALA A 100 -8.42 18.34 27.01
N SER A 101 -8.25 18.53 25.70
CA SER A 101 -6.95 18.50 25.04
C SER A 101 -6.28 19.87 25.18
N PRO A 102 -5.07 19.97 25.77
CA PRO A 102 -4.36 21.25 25.90
C PRO A 102 -3.74 21.68 24.56
N ILE A 103 -4.59 22.18 23.65
CA ILE A 103 -4.18 22.71 22.34
C ILE A 103 -3.26 23.95 22.53
N ALA A 104 -3.58 24.78 23.53
CA ALA A 104 -3.06 26.13 23.71
C ALA A 104 -1.60 26.26 24.23
N SER A 105 -0.80 25.19 24.29
CA SER A 105 0.60 25.27 24.74
C SER A 105 1.63 24.63 23.80
N ASN A 106 1.20 23.99 22.71
CA ASN A 106 2.11 23.26 21.82
C ASN A 106 2.18 23.85 20.40
N GLU A 107 1.44 24.92 20.10
CA GLU A 107 1.26 25.45 18.74
C GLU A 107 2.57 25.67 17.96
N LYS A 108 3.64 26.22 18.54
CA LYS A 108 4.90 26.43 17.79
C LYS A 108 5.61 25.13 17.38
N LEU A 109 5.50 24.07 18.18
CA LEU A 109 6.03 22.75 17.85
C LEU A 109 5.07 21.98 16.94
N ALA A 110 3.79 21.97 17.29
CA ALA A 110 2.73 21.34 16.54
C ALA A 110 2.58 21.94 15.14
N ASP A 111 2.58 23.25 14.95
CA ASP A 111 2.51 23.89 13.63
C ASP A 111 3.76 23.62 12.79
N THR A 112 4.94 23.47 13.41
CA THR A 112 6.16 23.04 12.69
C THR A 112 6.06 21.57 12.24
N GLU A 113 5.64 20.67 13.13
CA GLU A 113 5.52 19.23 12.85
C GLU A 113 4.32 18.91 11.94
N LEU A 114 3.18 19.60 12.12
CA LEU A 114 2.05 19.59 11.19
C LEU A 114 2.39 20.24 9.85
N LYS A 115 3.17 21.31 9.75
CA LYS A 115 3.61 21.81 8.43
C LYS A 115 4.53 20.81 7.74
N GLY A 116 5.36 20.07 8.49
CA GLY A 116 6.12 18.92 7.97
C GLY A 116 5.22 17.78 7.50
N MET A 117 4.34 17.28 8.36
CA MET A 117 3.42 16.16 8.08
C MET A 117 2.35 16.50 7.05
N ALA A 118 1.83 17.73 7.02
CA ALA A 118 0.89 18.21 6.03
C ALA A 118 1.58 18.43 4.68
N ARG A 119 2.81 18.98 4.63
CA ARG A 119 3.60 18.96 3.38
C ARG A 119 3.82 17.54 2.88
N TRP A 120 4.18 16.61 3.76
CA TRP A 120 4.37 15.20 3.39
C TRP A 120 3.08 14.52 2.94
N ALA A 121 1.95 14.75 3.63
CA ALA A 121 0.65 14.19 3.27
C ALA A 121 0.06 14.81 2.00
N TRP A 122 0.24 16.11 1.79
CA TRP A 122 -0.06 16.79 0.52
C TRP A 122 0.82 16.17 -0.56
N GLN A 123 2.16 16.17 -0.41
CA GLN A 123 3.08 15.58 -1.39
C GLN A 123 2.78 14.11 -1.70
N GLN A 124 2.33 13.32 -0.71
CA GLN A 124 1.87 11.94 -0.91
C GLN A 124 0.51 11.86 -1.63
N LEU A 125 -0.41 12.82 -1.42
CA LEU A 125 -1.64 12.99 -2.20
C LEU A 125 -1.36 13.44 -3.64
N GLN A 126 -0.35 14.30 -3.84
CA GLN A 126 0.16 14.77 -5.13
C GLN A 126 0.76 13.61 -5.93
N GLN A 127 1.59 12.79 -5.29
CA GLN A 127 2.08 11.51 -5.84
C GLN A 127 0.94 10.52 -6.12
N ARG A 128 -0.16 10.59 -5.36
CA ARG A 128 -1.40 9.82 -5.63
C ARG A 128 -2.20 10.34 -6.81
N GLY A 129 -2.06 11.64 -7.15
CA GLY A 129 -2.70 12.32 -8.28
C GLY A 129 -2.00 12.10 -9.63
N HIS A 130 -0.96 11.28 -9.68
CA HIS A 130 -0.31 10.86 -10.92
C HIS A 130 -0.07 9.34 -11.00
N PHE A 131 -1.13 8.59 -10.64
CA PHE A 131 -1.31 7.21 -11.09
C PHE A 131 -2.53 7.14 -12.02
N PRO A 132 -2.43 6.51 -13.21
CA PRO A 132 -3.62 6.19 -14.00
C PRO A 132 -4.53 5.22 -13.22
N ASP A 133 -5.84 5.38 -13.34
CA ASP A 133 -6.84 4.66 -12.53
C ASP A 133 -6.80 3.12 -12.66
N SER A 134 -6.15 2.60 -13.70
CA SER A 134 -5.80 1.18 -13.85
C SER A 134 -5.09 0.62 -12.60
N ALA A 135 -4.19 1.40 -11.98
CA ALA A 135 -3.46 1.01 -10.77
C ALA A 135 -4.31 1.02 -9.48
N ARG A 136 -5.57 1.47 -9.54
CA ARG A 136 -6.57 1.40 -8.47
C ARG A 136 -7.38 0.11 -8.58
N ARG A 137 -7.85 -0.24 -9.79
CA ARG A 137 -8.58 -1.51 -10.06
C ARG A 137 -7.76 -2.74 -9.65
N ALA A 138 -6.45 -2.73 -9.90
CA ALA A 138 -5.54 -3.82 -9.50
C ALA A 138 -5.45 -4.08 -7.99
N ARG A 139 -5.80 -3.10 -7.12
CA ARG A 139 -5.75 -3.25 -5.65
C ARG A 139 -7.11 -3.48 -4.99
N SER A 140 -8.22 -3.24 -5.70
CA SER A 140 -9.55 -3.72 -5.30
C SER A 140 -9.81 -5.19 -5.66
N GLY A 141 -8.96 -5.80 -6.50
CA GLY A 141 -9.04 -7.22 -6.87
C GLY A 141 -8.50 -8.21 -5.81
N VAL A 142 -7.95 -7.74 -4.69
CA VAL A 142 -7.56 -8.63 -3.58
C VAL A 142 -8.81 -8.94 -2.76
N ALA A 143 -9.28 -10.18 -2.84
CA ALA A 143 -10.55 -10.62 -2.28
C ALA A 143 -10.70 -10.27 -0.79
N SER A 144 -11.78 -9.56 -0.45
CA SER A 144 -12.29 -9.40 0.92
C SER A 144 -12.99 -10.69 1.42
N GLY A 145 -12.41 -11.85 1.09
CA GLY A 145 -12.80 -13.13 1.66
C GLY A 145 -12.63 -13.08 3.17
N ARG A 146 -13.70 -13.37 3.91
CA ARG A 146 -13.80 -13.22 5.37
C ARG A 146 -13.06 -14.34 6.13
N ALA A 147 -11.81 -14.58 5.76
CA ALA A 147 -10.90 -15.49 6.46
C ALA A 147 -10.50 -14.94 7.83
N GLY A 148 -10.11 -15.83 8.75
CA GLY A 148 -9.81 -15.50 10.14
C GLY A 148 -8.63 -14.52 10.32
N LYS A 149 -8.54 -13.94 11.52
CA LYS A 149 -7.59 -12.90 11.94
C LYS A 149 -6.14 -13.43 12.13
N GLY A 150 -5.63 -14.17 11.15
CA GLY A 150 -4.26 -14.66 11.10
C GLY A 150 -3.28 -13.57 10.67
N ARG A 151 -2.20 -13.38 11.43
CA ARG A 151 -1.09 -12.51 11.02
C ARG A 151 -0.23 -13.23 9.97
N THR A 152 -0.63 -13.19 8.70
CA THR A 152 0.26 -13.51 7.58
C THR A 152 1.37 -12.47 7.49
N ARG A 153 2.47 -12.75 8.21
CA ARG A 153 3.74 -12.02 8.10
C ARG A 153 4.14 -12.02 6.62
N PRO A 154 4.33 -10.86 5.96
CA PRO A 154 4.76 -10.85 4.56
C PRO A 154 6.16 -11.47 4.49
N THR A 155 6.25 -12.66 3.90
CA THR A 155 7.51 -13.37 3.66
C THR A 155 8.27 -12.68 2.54
N GLY A 156 8.99 -11.61 2.90
CA GLY A 156 10.11 -11.16 2.10
C GLY A 156 11.18 -12.26 2.06
N THR A 157 12.05 -12.22 1.06
CA THR A 157 13.27 -13.03 1.09
C THR A 157 14.09 -12.67 2.34
N PRO A 158 14.74 -13.63 3.01
CA PRO A 158 15.41 -13.39 4.29
C PRO A 158 16.49 -12.30 4.20
N GLU A 159 17.16 -12.21 3.04
CA GLU A 159 18.09 -11.15 2.67
C GLU A 159 17.49 -9.72 2.79
N VAL A 160 16.27 -9.51 2.25
CA VAL A 160 15.60 -8.20 2.27
C VAL A 160 15.20 -7.81 3.70
N ASP A 161 14.83 -8.78 4.54
CA ASP A 161 14.59 -8.50 5.96
C ASP A 161 15.90 -8.25 6.73
N LEU A 162 16.98 -8.98 6.49
CA LEU A 162 18.29 -8.68 7.08
C LEU A 162 18.78 -7.28 6.71
N ALA A 163 18.63 -6.86 5.45
CA ALA A 163 18.97 -5.52 4.97
C ALA A 163 18.12 -4.42 5.65
N ARG A 164 16.83 -4.67 5.92
CA ARG A 164 16.00 -3.78 6.76
C ARG A 164 16.50 -3.75 8.21
N GLY A 165 16.91 -4.90 8.75
CA GLY A 165 17.49 -5.05 10.07
C GLY A 165 18.76 -4.20 10.28
N ALA A 166 19.62 -4.12 9.27
CA ALA A 166 20.80 -3.25 9.25
C ALA A 166 20.42 -1.76 9.30
N ARG A 167 19.54 -1.30 8.40
CA ARG A 167 19.10 0.12 8.35
C ARG A 167 18.43 0.57 9.65
N PHE A 168 17.64 -0.29 10.30
CA PHE A 168 17.07 0.02 11.62
C PHE A 168 18.11 0.04 12.75
N PHE A 169 19.24 -0.65 12.62
CA PHE A 169 20.35 -0.56 13.58
C PHE A 169 21.09 0.78 13.47
N GLU A 170 21.34 1.26 12.25
CA GLU A 170 21.94 2.58 11.96
C GLU A 170 21.06 3.74 12.47
N LEU A 171 19.75 3.67 12.22
CA LEU A 171 18.79 4.64 12.79
C LEU A 171 18.75 4.59 14.32
N GLY A 172 18.99 3.41 14.90
CA GLY A 172 19.16 3.22 16.35
C GLY A 172 20.39 3.94 16.90
N SER A 173 21.57 3.71 16.32
CA SER A 173 22.81 4.34 16.78
C SER A 173 22.84 5.85 16.53
N ALA A 174 22.29 6.33 15.42
CA ALA A 174 22.08 7.76 15.17
C ALA A 174 21.14 8.41 16.19
N ALA A 175 20.12 7.68 16.69
CA ALA A 175 19.26 8.16 17.77
C ALA A 175 19.96 8.15 19.14
N GLU A 176 20.87 7.19 19.42
CA GLU A 176 21.71 7.21 20.63
C GLU A 176 22.71 8.37 20.63
N ALA A 177 23.37 8.63 19.50
CA ALA A 177 24.31 9.76 19.35
C ALA A 177 23.62 11.12 19.58
N ARG A 178 22.31 11.20 19.32
CA ARG A 178 21.46 12.36 19.61
C ARG A 178 20.84 12.34 21.02
N GLY A 179 21.32 11.50 21.93
CA GLY A 179 20.83 11.33 23.31
C GLY A 179 19.41 10.75 23.44
N ASN A 180 18.78 10.36 22.33
CA ASN A 180 17.36 10.02 22.26
C ASN A 180 17.10 8.52 22.52
N PHE A 181 17.51 8.04 23.69
CA PHE A 181 17.44 6.62 24.10
C PHE A 181 16.04 5.98 24.03
N ARG A 182 14.96 6.77 24.10
CA ARG A 182 13.57 6.29 23.87
C ARG A 182 13.37 5.86 22.42
N LEU A 183 13.82 6.69 21.47
CA LEU A 183 13.71 6.45 20.03
C LEU A 183 14.69 5.36 19.57
N ALA A 184 15.92 5.36 20.07
CA ALA A 184 16.90 4.31 19.83
C ALA A 184 16.35 2.92 20.19
N ARG A 185 15.74 2.77 21.39
CA ARG A 185 15.10 1.51 21.82
C ARG A 185 13.96 1.09 20.88
N LEU A 186 13.22 2.02 20.26
CA LEU A 186 12.19 1.68 19.27
C LEU A 186 12.82 1.11 18.00
N TYR A 187 13.86 1.77 17.46
CA TYR A 187 14.57 1.29 16.27
C TYR A 187 15.26 -0.06 16.50
N TYR A 188 15.92 -0.28 17.63
CA TYR A 188 16.50 -1.59 17.95
C TYR A 188 15.46 -2.72 18.08
N ARG A 189 14.24 -2.43 18.57
CA ARG A 189 13.13 -3.41 18.53
C ARG A 189 12.68 -3.74 17.10
N MET A 190 12.75 -2.79 16.17
CA MET A 190 12.44 -3.04 14.77
C MET A 190 13.57 -3.84 14.09
N ALA A 191 14.82 -3.45 14.31
CA ALA A 191 15.99 -4.20 13.84
C ALA A 191 15.99 -5.66 14.34
N GLN A 192 15.64 -5.90 15.60
CA GLN A 192 15.50 -7.25 16.17
C GLN A 192 14.41 -8.09 15.49
N LYS A 193 13.23 -7.50 15.17
CA LYS A 193 12.15 -8.18 14.42
C LYS A 193 12.57 -8.58 13.00
N HIS A 194 13.51 -7.83 12.42
CA HIS A 194 14.12 -8.06 11.12
C HIS A 194 15.46 -8.83 11.20
N GLY A 195 15.75 -9.50 12.34
CA GLY A 195 16.87 -10.45 12.46
C GLY A 195 18.23 -9.87 12.86
N SER A 196 18.34 -8.57 13.15
CA SER A 196 19.61 -7.97 13.57
C SER A 196 20.05 -8.42 14.97
N ALA A 197 21.04 -9.32 15.03
CA ALA A 197 21.63 -9.79 16.29
C ALA A 197 22.36 -8.68 17.07
N ALA A 198 22.97 -7.71 16.37
CA ALA A 198 23.62 -6.55 16.99
C ALA A 198 22.60 -5.67 17.75
N ALA A 199 21.40 -5.50 17.19
CA ALA A 199 20.33 -4.74 17.82
C ALA A 199 19.81 -5.39 19.12
N ALA A 200 19.74 -6.73 19.17
CA ALA A 200 19.33 -7.46 20.37
C ALA A 200 20.30 -7.19 21.54
N ARG A 201 21.61 -7.40 21.31
CA ARG A 201 22.67 -7.11 22.30
C ARG A 201 22.63 -5.66 22.78
N ARG A 202 22.43 -4.69 21.87
CA ARG A 202 22.35 -3.27 22.26
C ARG A 202 21.10 -2.98 23.11
N LEU A 203 19.95 -3.55 22.74
CA LEU A 203 18.70 -3.40 23.49
C LEU A 203 18.79 -3.96 24.92
N GLU A 204 19.53 -5.05 25.13
CA GLU A 204 19.83 -5.59 26.47
C GLU A 204 20.59 -4.57 27.34
N THR A 205 21.64 -3.92 26.81
CA THR A 205 22.39 -2.89 27.56
C THR A 205 21.54 -1.66 27.89
N LEU A 206 20.63 -1.26 27.00
CA LEU A 206 19.67 -0.19 27.27
C LEU A 206 18.63 -0.60 28.34
N ASN A 207 18.30 -1.89 28.43
CA ASN A 207 17.37 -2.41 29.43
C ASN A 207 18.02 -2.49 30.81
N SER A 208 19.22 -3.08 30.94
CA SER A 208 19.92 -3.19 32.22
C SER A 208 20.22 -1.81 32.84
N GLY A 209 20.58 -0.81 32.02
CA GLY A 209 20.75 0.58 32.45
C GLY A 209 19.47 1.18 33.07
N LYS A 210 18.29 0.90 32.49
CA LYS A 210 17.00 1.34 33.07
C LYS A 210 16.72 0.66 34.41
N THR A 211 16.97 -0.65 34.52
CA THR A 211 16.77 -1.40 35.77
C THR A 211 17.69 -0.89 36.89
N ALA A 212 18.95 -0.57 36.56
CA ALA A 212 19.90 0.03 37.50
C ALA A 212 19.46 1.42 37.98
N GLN A 213 18.94 2.27 37.09
CA GLN A 213 18.39 3.58 37.46
C GLN A 213 17.16 3.45 38.38
N ALA A 214 16.21 2.58 38.05
CA ALA A 214 15.03 2.33 38.88
C ALA A 214 15.40 1.83 40.29
N ASN A 215 16.32 0.87 40.39
CA ASN A 215 16.79 0.35 41.68
C ASN A 215 17.51 1.41 42.52
N ARG A 216 18.21 2.38 41.90
CA ARG A 216 18.78 3.54 42.63
C ARG A 216 17.69 4.46 43.16
N GLN A 217 16.63 4.74 42.40
CA GLN A 217 15.50 5.58 42.83
C GLN A 217 14.71 4.95 43.99
N ILE A 218 14.46 3.63 43.94
CA ILE A 218 13.80 2.88 45.02
C ILE A 218 14.65 2.93 46.30
N ARG A 219 15.96 2.70 46.21
CA ARG A 219 16.86 2.81 47.38
C ARG A 219 16.92 4.23 47.95
N ALA A 220 16.84 5.27 47.11
CA ALA A 220 16.80 6.66 47.56
C ALA A 220 15.50 7.02 48.29
N SER A 221 14.34 6.61 47.76
CA SER A 221 13.04 6.85 48.39
C SER A 221 12.88 6.09 49.71
N ASN A 222 13.30 4.83 49.80
CA ASN A 222 13.26 4.09 51.07
C ASN A 222 14.14 4.74 52.15
N ARG A 223 15.29 5.33 51.76
CA ARG A 223 16.19 6.05 52.66
C ARG A 223 15.63 7.41 53.12
N SER A 224 14.80 8.09 52.32
CA SER A 224 14.11 9.32 52.75
C SER A 224 12.88 9.04 53.62
N VAL A 225 12.17 7.93 53.39
CA VAL A 225 11.08 7.47 54.27
C VAL A 225 11.61 7.09 55.66
N GLN A 226 12.69 6.31 55.75
CA GLN A 226 13.31 5.97 57.04
C GLN A 226 13.83 7.20 57.83
N LYS A 227 14.15 8.30 57.14
CA LYS A 227 14.51 9.60 57.75
C LYS A 227 13.32 10.43 58.25
N ARG A 228 12.08 9.97 58.08
CA ARG A 228 10.85 10.60 58.61
C ARG A 228 10.17 9.78 59.72
N LEU A 229 10.77 8.65 60.10
CA LEU A 229 10.29 7.72 61.14
C LEU A 229 11.24 7.70 62.35
N ARG A 230 12.04 8.76 62.49
CA ARG A 230 13.00 9.08 63.55
C ARG A 230 13.07 10.60 63.67
#